data_AF-A0A1J4V8Z8-F1
#
_entry.id   AF-A0A1J4V8Z8-F1
#
_cell.length_a   1.000
_cell.length_b   1.000
_cell.length_c   1.000
_cell.angle_alpha   90.00
_cell.angle_beta   90.00
_cell.angle_gamma   90.00
#
_symmetry.space_group_name_H-M   'P 1'
#
loop_
_entity.id
_entity.type
_entity.pdbx_description
1 polymer ?
#
loop_
_entity_poly.entity_id
_entity_poly.type
_entity_poly.pdbx_seq_one_letter_code
_entity_poly.pdbx_strand_id
1 'polypeptide(L)'
;MKITIQKIIYPGKSLGLSGNKIILTDEGIPGETVEIKPLEEKKNYIEAKTIKIINPSEFRITPACSHYQACGPYQYIDYKTQAAIKESQLKEIFPNTPTIAIASPQIWGYRNKIKLTIIWENRKASLAYHVSESRDKFIQINSCCLVSENINKFLASFIEIVNKEGLNFIKEIEIRESRGQACLSPAKELILTTYPPIKPNDNLAALFSEFHVKNNYIEETVLGKTLRIGPESFFQINVPMLEITLKEMQKSIRLDKKEIIADLYCGIGTFGIALSQLAREVIGIESNPGNISFLKSNLKLNKIKNFKLYEGPCEKIFPLMLTNSITTLILDPPRKGLDNMLCQNILLSSIKKIIYLSCNPVTLSRDLKILDRSYTIKTLFLFDFFPHTPHIETLAILEKGRGRF
;
A
#
# COMPACT_ATOMS: atom_id res chain seq x y z
N MET A 1 -9.69 -22.04 25.77
CA MET A 1 -11.08 -21.57 26.04
C MET A 1 -11.80 -21.37 24.71
N LYS A 2 -13.14 -21.43 24.67
CA LYS A 2 -13.91 -21.26 23.41
C LYS A 2 -14.65 -19.92 23.42
N ILE A 3 -14.65 -19.21 22.30
CA ILE A 3 -15.37 -17.95 22.10
C ILE A 3 -16.09 -17.95 20.75
N THR A 4 -17.13 -17.14 20.64
CA THR A 4 -17.75 -16.81 19.35
C THR A 4 -17.19 -15.48 18.85
N ILE A 5 -16.75 -15.43 17.60
CA ILE A 5 -16.28 -14.21 16.97
C ILE A 5 -17.47 -13.34 16.58
N GLN A 6 -17.46 -12.09 17.04
CA GLN A 6 -18.51 -11.12 16.76
C GLN A 6 -18.21 -10.26 15.53
N LYS A 7 -16.96 -9.80 15.41
CA LYS A 7 -16.51 -8.99 14.28
C LYS A 7 -15.00 -9.04 14.14
N ILE A 8 -14.49 -8.58 12.99
CA ILE A 8 -13.06 -8.29 12.82
C ILE A 8 -12.87 -6.78 12.88
N ILE A 9 -12.09 -6.31 13.85
CA ILE A 9 -11.84 -4.87 14.08
C ILE A 9 -10.60 -4.41 13.34
N TYR A 10 -10.53 -3.12 12.96
CA TYR A 10 -9.32 -2.54 12.38
C TYR A 10 -8.15 -2.56 13.39
N PRO A 11 -6.90 -2.92 13.00
CA PRO A 11 -6.44 -3.25 11.65
C PRO A 11 -6.37 -4.77 11.37
N GLY A 12 -7.34 -5.55 11.85
CA GLY A 12 -7.56 -6.93 11.41
C GLY A 12 -7.64 -8.00 12.50
N LYS A 13 -7.80 -7.65 13.79
CA LYS A 13 -7.96 -8.63 14.87
C LYS A 13 -9.40 -9.10 14.99
N SER A 14 -9.61 -10.40 15.17
CA SER A 14 -10.92 -10.98 15.40
C SER A 14 -11.33 -10.77 16.85
N LEU A 15 -12.49 -10.15 17.06
CA LEU A 15 -13.04 -9.81 18.37
C LEU A 15 -14.13 -10.81 18.74
N GLY A 16 -13.99 -11.41 19.93
CA GLY A 16 -15.07 -12.15 20.60
C GLY A 16 -15.21 -11.72 22.05
N LEU A 17 -16.21 -12.28 22.74
CA LEU A 17 -16.45 -12.02 24.16
C LEU A 17 -16.34 -13.31 24.97
N SER A 18 -15.84 -13.18 26.20
CA SER A 18 -15.92 -14.21 27.23
C SER A 18 -16.40 -13.57 28.53
N GLY A 19 -17.69 -13.72 28.84
CA GLY A 19 -18.34 -12.91 29.87
C GLY A 19 -18.31 -11.42 29.49
N ASN A 20 -17.79 -10.57 30.38
CA ASN A 20 -17.66 -9.13 30.15
C ASN A 20 -16.31 -8.71 29.56
N LYS A 21 -15.39 -9.64 29.28
CA LYS A 21 -14.05 -9.32 28.75
C LYS A 21 -14.02 -9.45 27.23
N ILE A 22 -13.44 -8.44 26.59
CA ILE A 22 -13.10 -8.45 25.16
C ILE A 22 -11.92 -9.37 24.95
N ILE A 23 -12.03 -10.27 23.97
CA ILE A 23 -10.95 -11.15 23.54
C ILE A 23 -10.58 -10.77 22.11
N LEU A 24 -9.29 -10.50 21.87
CA LEU A 24 -8.75 -10.23 20.55
C LEU A 24 -7.86 -11.40 20.13
N THR A 25 -8.15 -11.97 18.95
CA THR A 25 -7.37 -13.07 18.39
C THR A 25 -6.99 -12.83 16.93
N ASP A 26 -6.08 -13.63 16.41
CA ASP A 26 -5.45 -13.48 15.10
C ASP A 26 -6.26 -14.08 13.95
N GLU A 27 -7.16 -15.02 14.23
CA GLU A 27 -8.05 -15.60 13.23
C GLU A 27 -9.49 -15.72 13.70
N GLY A 28 -10.39 -15.78 12.72
CA GLY A 28 -11.78 -16.09 12.94
C GLY A 28 -12.69 -15.11 12.20
N ILE A 29 -13.69 -15.67 11.54
CA ILE A 29 -14.71 -14.94 10.80
C ILE A 29 -15.90 -14.68 11.73
N PRO A 30 -16.60 -13.54 11.62
CA PRO A 30 -17.82 -13.30 12.38
C PRO A 30 -18.79 -14.49 12.31
N GLY A 31 -19.30 -14.92 13.46
CA GLY A 31 -20.15 -16.10 13.61
C GLY A 31 -19.41 -17.41 13.94
N GLU A 32 -18.09 -17.47 13.76
CA GLU A 32 -17.32 -18.68 14.08
C GLU A 32 -17.17 -18.91 15.57
N THR A 33 -17.22 -20.19 15.96
CA THR A 33 -16.72 -20.60 17.27
C THR A 33 -15.26 -21.03 17.13
N VAL A 34 -14.38 -20.39 17.89
CA VAL A 34 -12.94 -20.69 17.89
C VAL A 34 -12.48 -21.10 19.28
N GLU A 35 -11.54 -22.04 19.31
CA GLU A 35 -10.75 -22.34 20.49
C GLU A 35 -9.50 -21.46 20.49
N ILE A 36 -9.28 -20.77 21.60
CA ILE A 36 -8.18 -19.82 21.78
C ILE A 36 -7.33 -20.14 23.01
N LYS A 37 -6.07 -19.72 22.94
CA LYS A 37 -5.11 -19.68 24.03
C LYS A 37 -4.81 -18.22 24.39
N PRO A 38 -5.21 -17.74 25.58
CA PRO A 38 -4.79 -16.43 26.09
C PRO A 38 -3.26 -16.30 26.10
N LEU A 39 -2.76 -15.13 25.69
CA LEU A 39 -1.34 -14.79 25.66
C LEU A 39 -1.03 -13.71 26.69
N GLU A 40 -1.78 -12.61 26.67
CA GLU A 40 -1.57 -11.48 27.56
C GLU A 40 -2.89 -10.84 27.96
N GLU A 41 -3.03 -10.51 29.23
CA GLU A 41 -4.19 -9.78 29.75
C GLU A 41 -3.87 -8.29 29.88
N LYS A 42 -4.68 -7.45 29.24
CA LYS A 42 -4.63 -5.99 29.32
C LYS A 42 -5.81 -5.47 30.14
N LYS A 43 -5.77 -4.18 30.49
CA LYS A 43 -6.82 -3.52 31.31
C LYS A 43 -8.24 -3.75 30.79
N ASN A 44 -8.45 -3.71 29.47
CA ASN A 44 -9.79 -3.74 28.87
C ASN A 44 -10.04 -4.96 27.96
N TYR A 45 -9.01 -5.76 27.67
CA TYR A 45 -9.10 -6.88 26.73
C TYR A 45 -8.02 -7.91 26.98
N ILE A 46 -8.20 -9.12 26.46
CA ILE A 46 -7.20 -10.19 26.48
C ILE A 46 -6.73 -10.44 25.05
N GLU A 47 -5.43 -10.47 24.84
CA GLU A 47 -4.81 -10.94 23.60
C GLU A 47 -4.70 -12.46 23.65
N ALA A 48 -5.11 -13.13 22.57
CA ALA A 48 -5.13 -14.57 22.48
C ALA A 48 -4.73 -15.06 21.09
N LYS A 49 -4.22 -16.29 21.02
CA LYS A 49 -3.95 -17.00 19.77
C LYS A 49 -5.09 -17.95 19.46
N THR A 50 -5.56 -17.98 18.21
CA THR A 50 -6.49 -19.01 17.74
C THR A 50 -5.73 -20.33 17.61
N ILE A 51 -6.26 -21.37 18.26
CA ILE A 51 -5.69 -22.71 18.25
C ILE A 51 -6.44 -23.61 17.27
N LYS A 52 -7.77 -23.47 17.22
CA LYS A 52 -8.61 -24.31 16.36
C LYS A 52 -9.92 -23.61 16.01
N ILE A 53 -10.36 -23.78 14.76
CA ILE A 53 -11.71 -23.42 14.33
C ILE A 53 -12.64 -24.60 14.67
N ILE A 54 -13.64 -24.35 15.53
CA ILE A 54 -14.56 -25.40 16.00
C ILE A 54 -15.78 -25.47 15.09
N ASN A 55 -16.44 -24.34 14.87
CA ASN A 55 -17.57 -24.21 13.96
C ASN A 55 -17.20 -23.15 12.91
N PRO A 56 -16.75 -23.58 11.72
CA PRO A 56 -16.35 -22.66 10.66
C PRO A 56 -17.56 -21.96 10.03
N SER A 57 -17.34 -20.74 9.55
CA SER A 57 -18.32 -19.98 8.76
C SER A 57 -18.39 -20.54 7.34
N GLU A 58 -19.54 -20.39 6.68
CA GLU A 58 -19.67 -20.68 5.24
C GLU A 58 -18.76 -19.81 4.37
N PHE A 59 -18.33 -18.66 4.89
CA PHE A 59 -17.41 -17.72 4.25
C PHE A 59 -15.93 -18.10 4.45
N ARG A 60 -15.65 -19.16 5.21
CA ARG A 60 -14.30 -19.68 5.38
C ARG A 60 -13.90 -20.49 4.16
N ILE A 61 -12.76 -20.14 3.58
CA ILE A 61 -12.13 -20.88 2.49
C ILE A 61 -10.76 -21.42 2.92
N THR A 62 -10.25 -22.39 2.18
CA THR A 62 -8.88 -22.86 2.34
C THR A 62 -7.91 -21.80 1.80
N PRO A 63 -6.91 -21.35 2.59
CA PRO A 63 -5.87 -20.45 2.09
C PRO A 63 -5.12 -21.02 0.89
N ALA A 64 -4.77 -20.17 -0.07
CA ALA A 64 -4.08 -20.58 -1.29
C ALA A 64 -2.61 -20.94 -1.07
N CYS A 65 -2.00 -20.48 0.02
CA CYS A 65 -0.64 -20.82 0.40
C CYS A 65 -0.51 -21.06 1.92
N SER A 66 0.47 -21.87 2.33
CA SER A 66 0.73 -22.19 3.74
C SER A 66 1.24 -21.01 4.57
N HIS A 67 1.86 -20.01 3.92
CA HIS A 67 2.47 -18.86 4.57
C HIS A 67 1.54 -17.64 4.68
N TYR A 68 0.24 -17.82 4.40
CA TYR A 68 -0.73 -16.73 4.33
C TYR A 68 -0.77 -15.87 5.60
N GLN A 69 -0.59 -16.46 6.79
CA GLN A 69 -0.59 -15.70 8.06
C GLN A 69 0.46 -14.58 8.10
N ALA A 70 1.58 -14.73 7.39
CA ALA A 70 2.64 -13.71 7.33
C ALA A 70 2.51 -12.74 6.13
N CYS A 71 1.81 -13.11 5.06
CA CYS A 71 1.75 -12.31 3.83
C CYS A 71 0.36 -11.72 3.52
N GLY A 72 -0.70 -12.48 3.79
CA GLY A 72 -2.08 -12.25 3.45
C GLY A 72 -3.00 -12.97 4.43
N PRO A 73 -3.13 -12.48 5.68
CA PRO A 73 -3.83 -13.19 6.73
C PRO A 73 -5.33 -13.37 6.46
N TYR A 74 -5.95 -12.64 5.53
CA TYR A 74 -7.36 -12.85 5.16
C TYR A 74 -7.57 -13.92 4.07
N GLN A 75 -6.55 -14.68 3.66
CA GLN A 75 -6.73 -15.74 2.66
C GLN A 75 -7.74 -16.83 3.07
N TYR A 76 -8.03 -16.99 4.37
CA TYR A 76 -9.06 -17.93 4.84
C TYR A 76 -10.49 -17.41 4.72
N ILE A 77 -10.68 -16.17 4.23
CA ILE A 77 -11.98 -15.51 4.09
C ILE A 77 -12.27 -15.38 2.59
N ASP A 78 -13.48 -15.71 2.13
CA ASP A 78 -13.87 -15.43 0.75
C ASP A 78 -13.77 -13.92 0.45
N TYR A 79 -13.47 -13.58 -0.79
CA TYR A 79 -13.12 -12.20 -1.13
C TYR A 79 -14.27 -11.19 -0.93
N LYS A 80 -15.52 -11.61 -1.15
CA LYS A 80 -16.68 -10.73 -0.97
C LYS A 80 -16.83 -10.38 0.51
N THR A 81 -16.64 -11.35 1.39
CA THR A 81 -16.66 -11.13 2.85
C THR A 81 -15.49 -10.26 3.31
N GLN A 82 -14.29 -10.42 2.74
CA GLN A 82 -13.17 -9.51 3.02
C GLN A 82 -13.53 -8.05 2.71
N ALA A 83 -14.08 -7.79 1.53
CA ALA A 83 -14.47 -6.44 1.12
C ALA A 83 -15.54 -5.86 2.06
N ALA A 84 -16.55 -6.66 2.44
CA ALA A 84 -17.58 -6.25 3.38
C ALA A 84 -17.03 -5.91 4.77
N ILE A 85 -16.06 -6.69 5.28
CA ILE A 85 -15.38 -6.41 6.55
C ILE A 85 -14.62 -5.08 6.49
N LYS A 86 -13.86 -4.83 5.41
CA LYS A 86 -13.13 -3.57 5.26
C LYS A 86 -14.08 -2.37 5.18
N GLU A 87 -15.19 -2.53 4.45
CA GLU A 87 -16.22 -1.49 4.36
C GLU A 87 -16.88 -1.22 5.72
N SER A 88 -17.20 -2.26 6.50
CA SER A 88 -17.78 -2.08 7.84
C SER A 88 -16.78 -1.38 8.78
N GLN A 89 -15.50 -1.75 8.73
CA GLN A 89 -14.44 -1.09 9.50
C GLN A 89 -14.32 0.39 9.13
N LEU A 90 -14.36 0.74 7.84
CA LEU A 90 -14.31 2.14 7.43
C LEU A 90 -15.55 2.91 7.87
N LYS A 91 -16.74 2.31 7.81
CA LYS A 91 -17.99 2.90 8.33
C LYS A 91 -17.96 3.13 9.84
N GLU A 92 -17.31 2.26 10.61
CA GLU A 92 -17.09 2.47 12.05
C GLU A 92 -16.17 3.68 12.31
N ILE A 93 -15.17 3.92 11.46
CA ILE A 93 -14.23 5.05 11.58
C ILE A 93 -14.84 6.37 11.10
N PHE A 94 -15.66 6.32 10.04
CA PHE A 94 -16.33 7.47 9.41
C PHE A 94 -17.85 7.31 9.43
N PRO A 95 -18.48 7.34 10.63
CA PRO A 95 -19.92 7.19 10.74
C PRO A 95 -20.64 8.28 9.94
N ASN A 96 -21.71 7.91 9.25
CA ASN A 96 -22.56 8.81 8.44
C ASN A 96 -21.85 9.48 7.24
N THR A 97 -20.66 9.02 6.84
CA THR A 97 -19.99 9.50 5.62
C THR A 97 -20.35 8.60 4.44
N PRO A 98 -20.93 9.13 3.34
CA PRO A 98 -21.14 8.36 2.13
C PRO A 98 -19.83 7.75 1.63
N THR A 99 -19.81 6.43 1.55
CA THR A 99 -18.61 5.64 1.23
C THR A 99 -18.86 4.81 -0.01
N ILE A 100 -17.91 4.83 -0.95
CA ILE A 100 -17.93 4.00 -2.16
C ILE A 100 -16.79 2.99 -2.04
N ALA A 101 -17.13 1.71 -1.87
CA ALA A 101 -16.15 0.64 -1.85
C ALA A 101 -15.86 0.13 -3.27
N ILE A 102 -14.59 0.07 -3.63
CA ILE A 102 -14.10 -0.36 -4.93
C ILE A 102 -13.24 -1.61 -4.73
N ALA A 103 -13.79 -2.73 -5.18
CA ALA A 103 -13.13 -4.02 -5.15
C ALA A 103 -11.91 -4.06 -6.08
N SER A 104 -10.94 -4.90 -5.74
CA SER A 104 -9.75 -5.12 -6.54
C SER A 104 -10.09 -5.81 -7.85
N PRO A 105 -9.60 -5.30 -9.00
CA PRO A 105 -9.79 -5.99 -10.28
C PRO A 105 -8.98 -7.30 -10.34
N GLN A 106 -7.96 -7.44 -9.47
CA GLN A 106 -7.11 -8.62 -9.39
C GLN A 106 -6.76 -8.92 -7.93
N ILE A 107 -7.14 -10.10 -7.44
CA ILE A 107 -6.96 -10.50 -6.04
C ILE A 107 -5.76 -11.42 -5.80
N TRP A 108 -5.29 -12.11 -6.85
CA TRP A 108 -4.09 -12.95 -6.83
C TRP A 108 -3.05 -12.44 -7.83
N GLY A 109 -1.77 -12.64 -7.53
CA GLY A 109 -0.69 -12.21 -8.41
C GLY A 109 -0.62 -10.70 -8.65
N TYR A 110 -1.32 -9.87 -7.87
CA TYR A 110 -1.41 -8.42 -8.06
C TYR A 110 -0.16 -7.67 -7.59
N ARG A 111 0.56 -8.18 -6.58
CA ARG A 111 1.72 -7.50 -6.00
C ARG A 111 2.87 -7.43 -6.99
N ASN A 112 3.20 -6.21 -7.40
CA ASN A 112 4.36 -5.94 -8.22
C ASN A 112 5.68 -5.93 -7.42
N LYS A 113 5.63 -6.11 -6.08
CA LYS A 113 6.80 -6.10 -5.21
C LYS A 113 6.68 -7.16 -4.12
N ILE A 114 7.78 -7.85 -3.85
CA ILE A 114 7.91 -8.81 -2.74
C ILE A 114 9.26 -8.64 -2.06
N LYS A 115 9.26 -8.78 -0.74
CA LYS A 115 10.44 -8.69 0.11
C LYS A 115 10.47 -9.90 1.04
N LEU A 116 11.58 -10.62 1.07
CA LEU A 116 11.76 -11.89 1.78
C LEU A 116 13.10 -11.93 2.49
N THR A 117 13.12 -12.56 3.65
CA THR A 117 14.36 -12.91 4.35
C THR A 117 14.90 -14.22 3.78
N ILE A 118 16.23 -14.35 3.73
CA ILE A 118 16.91 -15.61 3.44
C ILE A 118 17.39 -16.18 4.78
N ILE A 119 16.86 -17.34 5.14
CA ILE A 119 17.26 -18.07 6.34
C ILE A 119 18.18 -19.23 5.96
N TRP A 120 19.12 -19.55 6.85
CA TRP A 120 20.14 -20.57 6.62
C TRP A 120 20.05 -21.64 7.70
N GLU A 121 19.73 -22.87 7.30
CA GLU A 121 19.62 -24.03 8.18
C GLU A 121 20.48 -25.16 7.60
N ASN A 122 21.40 -25.74 8.38
CA ASN A 122 22.30 -26.80 7.91
C ASN A 122 23.01 -26.47 6.58
N ARG A 123 23.45 -25.21 6.43
CA ARG A 123 24.07 -24.64 5.21
C ARG A 123 23.15 -24.58 3.98
N LYS A 124 21.84 -24.79 4.14
CA LYS A 124 20.84 -24.63 3.09
C LYS A 124 20.05 -23.33 3.29
N ALA A 125 20.04 -22.49 2.27
CA ALA A 125 19.27 -21.27 2.19
C ALA A 125 17.81 -21.57 1.82
N SER A 126 16.87 -20.90 2.50
CA SER A 126 15.45 -20.90 2.17
C SER A 126 14.91 -19.47 2.23
N LEU A 127 13.92 -19.19 1.39
CA LEU A 127 13.18 -17.93 1.42
C LEU A 127 12.13 -17.97 2.52
N ALA A 128 11.93 -16.87 3.24
CA ALA A 128 10.95 -16.80 4.31
C ALA A 128 10.34 -15.42 4.50
N TYR A 129 9.12 -15.41 5.03
CA TYR A 129 8.55 -14.23 5.67
C TYR A 129 8.86 -14.20 7.16
N HIS A 130 8.98 -12.98 7.66
CA HIS A 130 9.03 -12.69 9.08
C HIS A 130 7.63 -12.77 9.71
N VAL A 131 7.50 -13.38 10.90
CA VAL A 131 6.23 -13.44 11.61
C VAL A 131 6.03 -12.18 12.45
N SER A 132 4.95 -11.42 12.19
CA SER A 132 4.72 -10.09 12.76
C SER A 132 4.76 -10.00 14.30
N GLU A 133 4.52 -11.12 15.00
CA GLU A 133 4.48 -11.20 16.46
C GLU A 133 5.81 -11.69 17.09
N SER A 134 6.84 -12.02 16.31
CA SER A 134 8.10 -12.53 16.85
C SER A 134 9.29 -12.28 15.93
N ARG A 135 10.31 -11.56 16.44
CA ARG A 135 11.52 -11.19 15.69
C ARG A 135 12.36 -12.38 15.19
N ASP A 136 12.23 -13.54 15.81
CA ASP A 136 13.07 -14.70 15.51
C ASP A 136 12.28 -15.84 14.84
N LYS A 137 11.01 -15.62 14.48
CA LYS A 137 10.18 -16.62 13.81
C LYS A 137 10.02 -16.31 12.34
N PHE A 138 10.22 -17.35 11.54
CA PHE A 138 10.16 -17.29 10.08
C PHE A 138 9.18 -18.35 9.57
N ILE A 139 8.49 -18.03 8.47
CA ILE A 139 7.71 -19.00 7.71
C ILE A 139 8.36 -19.16 6.35
N GLN A 140 8.92 -20.34 6.09
CA GLN A 140 9.53 -20.69 4.81
C GLN A 140 8.49 -20.65 3.70
N ILE A 141 8.89 -20.17 2.52
CA ILE A 141 8.05 -20.10 1.35
C ILE A 141 8.77 -20.68 0.13
N ASN A 142 8.03 -21.40 -0.70
CA ASN A 142 8.51 -21.89 -1.99
C ASN A 142 8.00 -21.01 -3.14
N SER A 143 6.78 -20.50 -3.02
CA SER A 143 6.13 -19.59 -3.97
C SER A 143 5.12 -18.73 -3.22
N CYS A 144 4.67 -17.64 -3.83
CA CYS A 144 3.66 -16.75 -3.27
C CYS A 144 2.55 -16.48 -4.30
N CYS A 145 1.30 -16.75 -3.91
CA CYS A 145 0.11 -16.54 -4.75
C CYS A 145 -0.24 -15.06 -4.96
N LEU A 146 0.39 -14.14 -4.23
CA LEU A 146 0.15 -12.70 -4.35
C LEU A 146 1.05 -12.02 -5.39
N VAL A 147 2.09 -12.69 -5.89
CA VAL A 147 3.00 -12.19 -6.95
C VAL A 147 2.82 -12.98 -8.25
N SER A 148 3.43 -12.51 -9.34
CA SER A 148 3.40 -13.23 -10.62
C SER A 148 4.14 -14.56 -10.57
N GLU A 149 3.77 -15.45 -11.48
CA GLU A 149 4.54 -16.67 -11.73
C GLU A 149 5.98 -16.39 -12.16
N ASN A 150 6.22 -15.28 -12.86
CA ASN A 150 7.56 -14.86 -13.25
C ASN A 150 8.45 -14.53 -12.02
N ILE A 151 7.92 -13.83 -11.02
CA ILE A 151 8.62 -13.63 -9.73
C ILE A 151 8.86 -14.97 -9.02
N ASN A 152 7.87 -15.88 -9.00
CA ASN A 152 8.02 -17.18 -8.34
C ASN A 152 9.13 -18.02 -8.99
N LYS A 153 9.18 -18.07 -10.33
CA LYS A 153 10.24 -18.75 -11.07
C LYS A 153 11.62 -18.14 -10.79
N PHE A 154 11.72 -16.81 -10.84
CA PHE A 154 12.97 -16.13 -10.50
C PHE A 154 13.44 -16.49 -9.09
N LEU A 155 12.55 -16.44 -8.09
CA LEU A 155 12.87 -16.74 -6.70
C LEU A 155 13.37 -18.19 -6.51
N ALA A 156 12.74 -19.15 -7.20
CA ALA A 156 13.16 -20.55 -7.18
C ALA A 156 14.58 -20.72 -7.76
N SER A 157 14.85 -20.17 -8.94
CA SER A 157 16.19 -20.24 -9.55
C SER A 157 17.23 -19.46 -8.75
N PHE A 158 16.85 -18.32 -8.18
CA PHE A 158 17.74 -17.52 -7.34
C PHE A 158 18.19 -18.30 -6.10
N ILE A 159 17.26 -18.94 -5.38
CA ILE A 159 17.61 -19.68 -4.15
C ILE A 159 18.43 -20.94 -4.46
N GLU A 160 18.23 -21.57 -5.62
CA GLU A 160 19.08 -22.67 -6.09
C GLU A 160 20.53 -22.23 -6.33
N ILE A 161 20.73 -21.10 -7.01
CA ILE A 161 22.06 -20.53 -7.24
C ILE A 161 22.70 -20.10 -5.92
N VAL A 162 21.97 -19.43 -5.04
CA VAL A 162 22.45 -19.04 -3.70
C VAL A 162 22.97 -20.23 -2.91
N ASN A 163 22.26 -21.36 -2.96
CA ASN A 163 22.67 -22.61 -2.31
C ASN A 163 23.91 -23.21 -2.97
N LYS A 164 23.91 -23.32 -4.31
CA LYS A 164 25.01 -23.92 -5.09
C LYS A 164 26.32 -23.16 -4.90
N GLU A 165 26.25 -21.84 -4.89
CA GLU A 165 27.40 -20.94 -4.81
C GLU A 165 27.78 -20.59 -3.36
N GLY A 166 27.01 -21.05 -2.37
CA GLY A 166 27.30 -20.82 -0.95
C GLY A 166 27.24 -19.35 -0.53
N LEU A 167 26.30 -18.56 -1.08
CA LEU A 167 26.19 -17.11 -0.84
C LEU A 167 25.55 -16.76 0.53
N ASN A 168 26.12 -17.31 1.61
CA ASN A 168 25.60 -17.26 2.98
C ASN A 168 25.53 -15.89 3.65
N PHE A 169 26.12 -14.88 3.02
CA PHE A 169 26.11 -13.50 3.50
C PHE A 169 24.83 -12.76 3.12
N ILE A 170 24.05 -13.24 2.13
CA ILE A 170 22.79 -12.62 1.72
C ILE A 170 21.71 -12.93 2.76
N LYS A 171 21.10 -11.88 3.32
CA LYS A 171 20.09 -11.98 4.38
C LYS A 171 18.70 -11.67 3.88
N GLU A 172 18.57 -10.90 2.82
CA GLU A 172 17.28 -10.40 2.36
C GLU A 172 17.32 -10.14 0.87
N ILE A 173 16.16 -10.34 0.25
CA ILE A 173 15.90 -10.10 -1.16
C ILE A 173 14.59 -9.32 -1.30
N GLU A 174 14.63 -8.26 -2.10
CA GLU A 174 13.46 -7.54 -2.57
C GLU A 174 13.43 -7.57 -4.09
N ILE A 175 12.29 -7.93 -4.67
CA ILE A 175 12.06 -7.95 -6.11
C ILE A 175 10.87 -7.08 -6.42
N ARG A 176 11.00 -6.26 -7.46
CA ARG A 176 9.91 -5.53 -8.08
C ARG A 176 9.79 -5.93 -9.55
N GLU A 177 8.58 -6.14 -10.04
CA GLU A 177 8.27 -6.47 -11.44
C GLU A 177 7.46 -5.35 -12.09
N SER A 178 7.80 -4.94 -13.32
CA SER A 178 6.91 -4.09 -14.11
C SER A 178 5.75 -4.89 -14.70
N ARG A 179 4.55 -4.32 -14.66
CA ARG A 179 3.35 -4.95 -15.24
C ARG A 179 3.17 -4.58 -16.71
N GLY A 180 3.70 -3.43 -17.13
CA GLY A 180 3.61 -2.93 -18.48
C GLY A 180 2.19 -2.54 -18.88
N GLN A 181 2.02 -2.06 -20.11
CA GLN A 181 0.71 -2.03 -20.76
C GLN A 181 0.39 -3.43 -21.29
N ALA A 182 -0.84 -3.90 -21.07
CA ALA A 182 -1.37 -5.03 -21.82
C ALA A 182 -1.08 -4.79 -23.32
N CYS A 183 -0.38 -5.75 -23.94
CA CYS A 183 -0.01 -5.81 -25.35
C CYS A 183 1.28 -5.10 -25.83
N LEU A 184 2.07 -4.35 -25.02
CA LEU A 184 3.21 -3.57 -25.56
C LEU A 184 4.61 -3.84 -24.99
N SER A 185 4.78 -4.71 -23.98
CA SER A 185 6.12 -5.22 -23.62
C SER A 185 6.08 -6.73 -23.46
N PRO A 186 6.77 -7.51 -24.32
CA PRO A 186 6.78 -8.96 -24.23
C PRO A 186 7.58 -9.48 -23.02
N ALA A 187 8.45 -8.65 -22.43
CA ALA A 187 9.22 -8.99 -21.23
C ALA A 187 8.86 -8.05 -20.07
N LYS A 188 8.54 -8.66 -18.92
CA LYS A 188 8.39 -7.93 -17.65
C LYS A 188 9.77 -7.69 -17.07
N GLU A 189 10.07 -6.44 -16.77
CA GLU A 189 11.36 -6.05 -16.20
C GLU A 189 11.35 -6.31 -14.71
N LEU A 190 12.45 -6.83 -14.17
CA LEU A 190 12.63 -6.97 -12.73
C LEU A 190 13.63 -5.94 -12.21
N ILE A 191 13.42 -5.48 -10.99
CA ILE A 191 14.47 -4.91 -10.16
C ILE A 191 14.71 -5.88 -9.02
N LEU A 192 15.99 -6.11 -8.72
CA LEU A 192 16.42 -6.88 -7.59
C LEU A 192 17.19 -5.97 -6.62
N THR A 193 16.92 -6.11 -5.33
CA THR A 193 17.76 -5.57 -4.28
C THR A 193 18.05 -6.67 -3.28
N THR A 194 19.33 -6.84 -2.95
CA THR A 194 19.76 -7.76 -1.90
C THR A 194 20.38 -6.99 -0.76
N TYR A 195 20.28 -7.54 0.45
CA TYR A 195 20.95 -6.98 1.62
C TYR A 195 21.86 -8.04 2.26
N PRO A 196 23.20 -7.83 2.27
CA PRO A 196 23.92 -6.75 1.59
C PRO A 196 23.83 -6.84 0.04
N PRO A 197 24.12 -5.74 -0.69
CA PRO A 197 24.16 -5.75 -2.15
C PRO A 197 25.19 -6.75 -2.69
N ILE A 198 24.85 -7.45 -3.77
CA ILE A 198 25.73 -8.45 -4.40
C ILE A 198 26.28 -7.98 -5.75
N LYS A 199 27.50 -8.39 -6.06
CA LYS A 199 28.00 -8.40 -7.45
C LYS A 199 27.71 -9.78 -8.03
N PRO A 200 27.00 -9.89 -9.16
CA PRO A 200 26.64 -11.19 -9.73
C PRO A 200 27.90 -11.93 -10.21
N ASN A 201 28.00 -13.22 -9.87
CA ASN A 201 28.88 -14.16 -10.57
C ASN A 201 28.22 -14.60 -11.89
N ASP A 202 28.88 -15.44 -12.69
CA ASP A 202 28.38 -15.84 -14.01
C ASP A 202 26.99 -16.47 -13.95
N ASN A 203 26.71 -17.31 -12.94
CA ASN A 203 25.41 -17.95 -12.77
C ASN A 203 24.30 -16.95 -12.43
N LEU A 204 24.55 -16.00 -11.52
CA LEU A 204 23.60 -14.93 -11.22
C LEU A 204 23.44 -13.96 -12.39
N ALA A 205 24.51 -13.66 -13.12
CA ALA A 205 24.46 -12.80 -14.30
C ALA A 205 23.61 -13.44 -15.41
N ALA A 206 23.73 -14.76 -15.62
CA ALA A 206 22.88 -15.51 -16.54
C ALA A 206 21.41 -15.45 -16.11
N LEU A 207 21.10 -15.68 -14.83
CA LEU A 207 19.74 -15.57 -14.29
C LEU A 207 19.18 -14.14 -14.46
N PHE A 208 19.99 -13.12 -14.17
CA PHE A 208 19.58 -11.72 -14.29
C PHE A 208 19.29 -11.34 -15.73
N SER A 209 20.07 -11.88 -16.68
CA SER A 209 19.83 -11.71 -18.11
C SER A 209 18.53 -12.37 -18.55
N GLU A 210 18.30 -13.64 -18.13
CA GLU A 210 17.10 -14.41 -18.46
C GLU A 210 15.81 -13.70 -18.00
N PHE A 211 15.83 -13.14 -16.79
CA PHE A 211 14.67 -12.48 -16.19
C PHE A 211 14.65 -10.95 -16.37
N HIS A 212 15.51 -10.41 -17.24
CA HIS A 212 15.60 -8.97 -17.52
C HIS A 212 15.72 -8.11 -16.24
N VAL A 213 16.54 -8.56 -15.29
CA VAL A 213 16.81 -7.84 -14.05
C VAL A 213 17.65 -6.59 -14.34
N LYS A 214 17.11 -5.44 -13.97
CA LYS A 214 17.76 -4.13 -14.04
C LYS A 214 18.29 -3.72 -12.68
N ASN A 215 19.41 -2.99 -12.68
CA ASN A 215 20.06 -2.51 -11.46
C ASN A 215 19.62 -1.09 -11.04
N ASN A 216 18.98 -0.33 -11.94
CA ASN A 216 18.76 1.11 -11.74
C ASN A 216 17.29 1.49 -11.62
N TYR A 217 16.46 1.09 -12.58
CA TYR A 217 15.01 1.33 -12.58
C TYR A 217 14.30 0.32 -13.46
N ILE A 218 13.02 0.11 -13.20
CA ILE A 218 12.06 -0.47 -14.15
C ILE A 218 11.13 0.63 -14.67
N GLU A 219 10.52 0.40 -15.81
CA GLU A 219 9.48 1.28 -16.34
C GLU A 219 8.09 0.66 -16.14
N GLU A 220 7.17 1.43 -15.59
CA GLU A 220 5.76 1.06 -15.43
C GLU A 220 4.87 2.09 -16.11
N THR A 221 3.83 1.64 -16.81
CA THR A 221 2.88 2.56 -17.47
C THR A 221 1.55 2.59 -16.74
N VAL A 222 1.11 3.79 -16.38
CA VAL A 222 -0.15 4.04 -15.66
C VAL A 222 -0.90 5.16 -16.37
N LEU A 223 -2.12 4.88 -16.83
CA LEU A 223 -2.94 5.84 -17.61
C LEU A 223 -2.18 6.50 -18.78
N GLY A 224 -1.35 5.73 -19.49
CA GLY A 224 -0.58 6.20 -20.64
C GLY A 224 0.62 7.11 -20.29
N LYS A 225 1.00 7.18 -19.01
CA LYS A 225 2.24 7.82 -18.55
C LYS A 225 3.23 6.74 -18.10
N THR A 226 4.45 6.80 -18.60
CA THR A 226 5.51 5.85 -18.25
C THR A 226 6.35 6.42 -17.11
N LEU A 227 6.50 5.67 -16.02
CA LEU A 227 7.22 6.07 -14.82
C LEU A 227 8.39 5.13 -14.61
N ARG A 228 9.59 5.70 -14.48
CA ARG A 228 10.77 5.02 -13.97
C ARG A 228 10.68 4.93 -12.46
N ILE A 229 10.82 3.70 -11.97
CA ILE A 229 10.73 3.35 -10.55
C ILE A 229 12.06 2.75 -10.14
N GLY A 230 12.74 3.39 -9.20
CA GLY A 230 13.98 2.86 -8.63
C GLY A 230 13.75 1.77 -7.59
N PRO A 231 14.83 1.13 -7.11
CA PRO A 231 14.72 0.05 -6.13
C PRO A 231 14.13 0.51 -4.79
N GLU A 232 14.56 1.69 -4.33
CA GLU A 232 14.10 2.27 -3.06
C GLU A 232 12.85 3.16 -3.21
N SER A 233 12.40 3.40 -4.45
CA SER A 233 11.24 4.25 -4.69
C SER A 233 9.96 3.59 -4.20
N PHE A 234 9.15 4.36 -3.46
CA PHE A 234 7.77 3.96 -3.19
C PHE A 234 6.95 4.00 -4.48
N PHE A 235 6.14 2.96 -4.67
CA PHE A 235 5.19 2.90 -5.77
C PHE A 235 4.12 1.87 -5.41
N GLN A 236 2.86 2.16 -5.77
CA GLN A 236 1.72 1.35 -5.38
C GLN A 236 1.85 -0.08 -5.89
N ILE A 237 1.55 -1.04 -5.02
CA ILE A 237 1.85 -2.45 -5.32
C ILE A 237 0.85 -3.12 -6.26
N ASN A 238 -0.34 -2.52 -6.40
CA ASN A 238 -1.45 -3.00 -7.23
C ASN A 238 -1.73 -1.96 -8.32
N VAL A 239 -1.09 -2.13 -9.48
CA VAL A 239 -1.15 -1.16 -10.59
C VAL A 239 -2.55 -1.02 -11.18
N PRO A 240 -3.31 -2.11 -11.42
CA PRO A 240 -4.71 -1.98 -11.86
C PRO A 240 -5.57 -1.15 -10.90
N MET A 241 -5.39 -1.31 -9.58
CA MET A 241 -6.12 -0.50 -8.60
C MET A 241 -5.65 0.97 -8.58
N LEU A 242 -4.35 1.22 -8.78
CA LEU A 242 -3.81 2.58 -8.95
C LEU A 242 -4.46 3.29 -10.13
N GLU A 243 -4.65 2.62 -11.27
CA GLU A 243 -5.32 3.22 -12.42
C GLU A 243 -6.77 3.60 -12.13
N ILE A 244 -7.51 2.75 -11.42
CA ILE A 244 -8.88 3.04 -11.00
C ILE A 244 -8.90 4.25 -10.06
N THR A 245 -7.98 4.29 -9.09
CA THR A 245 -7.85 5.39 -8.13
C THR A 245 -7.57 6.71 -8.86
N LEU A 246 -6.63 6.72 -9.79
CA LEU A 246 -6.31 7.91 -10.59
C LEU A 246 -7.48 8.38 -11.46
N LYS A 247 -8.28 7.45 -12.02
CA LYS A 247 -9.50 7.80 -12.76
C LYS A 247 -10.52 8.50 -11.85
N GLU A 248 -10.71 8.05 -10.61
CA GLU A 248 -11.59 8.73 -9.65
C GLU A 248 -11.03 10.11 -9.24
N MET A 249 -9.72 10.23 -9.05
CA MET A 249 -9.07 11.53 -8.83
C MET A 249 -9.30 12.49 -10.01
N GLN A 250 -9.13 12.00 -11.25
CA GLN A 250 -9.36 12.79 -12.47
C GLN A 250 -10.81 13.30 -12.56
N LYS A 251 -11.81 12.45 -12.28
CA LYS A 251 -13.23 12.84 -12.26
C LYS A 251 -13.52 13.92 -11.23
N SER A 252 -12.78 13.94 -10.13
CA SER A 252 -12.94 14.96 -9.09
C SER A 252 -12.34 16.32 -9.46
N ILE A 253 -11.52 16.43 -10.51
CA ILE A 253 -10.86 17.66 -10.94
C ILE A 253 -11.60 18.27 -12.14
N ARG A 254 -11.70 19.61 -12.18
CA ARG A 254 -12.35 20.30 -13.30
C ARG A 254 -11.50 20.20 -14.57
N LEU A 255 -12.14 19.88 -15.69
CA LEU A 255 -11.48 19.73 -17.00
C LEU A 255 -11.34 21.08 -17.75
N ASP A 256 -11.01 22.17 -17.06
CA ASP A 256 -10.94 23.52 -17.66
C ASP A 256 -9.51 24.06 -17.82
N LYS A 257 -8.48 23.30 -17.40
CA LYS A 257 -7.05 23.67 -17.41
C LYS A 257 -6.73 24.98 -16.69
N LYS A 258 -7.60 25.46 -15.80
CA LYS A 258 -7.34 26.63 -14.96
C LYS A 258 -6.80 26.26 -13.58
N GLU A 259 -6.95 25.00 -13.19
CA GLU A 259 -6.50 24.48 -11.89
C GLU A 259 -4.97 24.59 -11.74
N ILE A 260 -4.51 25.08 -10.59
CA ILE A 260 -3.16 24.81 -10.11
C ILE A 260 -3.27 23.75 -9.03
N ILE A 261 -2.57 22.64 -9.26
CA ILE A 261 -2.61 21.48 -8.38
C ILE A 261 -1.31 21.44 -7.58
N ALA A 262 -1.39 21.44 -6.26
CA ALA A 262 -0.25 21.11 -5.41
C ALA A 262 -0.28 19.62 -5.05
N ASP A 263 0.78 18.88 -5.37
CA ASP A 263 0.98 17.46 -5.07
C ASP A 263 2.04 17.34 -3.97
N LEU A 264 1.61 17.08 -2.74
CA LEU A 264 2.51 16.97 -1.60
C LEU A 264 2.88 15.51 -1.34
N TYR A 265 4.12 15.29 -0.90
CA TYR A 265 4.68 13.94 -0.77
C TYR A 265 4.68 13.22 -2.13
N CYS A 266 4.98 13.96 -3.21
CA CYS A 266 4.69 13.52 -4.57
C CYS A 266 5.55 12.33 -5.06
N GLY A 267 6.58 11.93 -4.30
CA GLY A 267 7.41 10.78 -4.61
C GLY A 267 8.07 10.91 -5.97
N ILE A 268 7.86 9.90 -6.83
CA ILE A 268 8.36 9.89 -8.21
C ILE A 268 7.44 10.63 -9.21
N GLY A 269 6.40 11.31 -8.71
CA GLY A 269 5.46 12.12 -9.49
C GLY A 269 4.20 11.41 -9.97
N THR A 270 3.84 10.26 -9.40
CA THR A 270 2.75 9.40 -9.90
C THR A 270 1.45 10.18 -10.13
N PHE A 271 0.99 10.93 -9.13
CA PHE A 271 -0.27 11.69 -9.21
C PHE A 271 -0.13 12.94 -10.07
N GLY A 272 0.84 13.80 -9.74
CA GLY A 272 1.04 15.06 -10.46
C GLY A 272 1.33 14.88 -11.95
N ILE A 273 2.06 13.83 -12.37
CA ILE A 273 2.28 13.53 -13.79
C ILE A 273 0.98 13.05 -14.46
N ALA A 274 0.23 12.14 -13.82
CA ALA A 274 -1.03 11.63 -14.36
C ALA A 274 -2.11 12.72 -14.49
N LEU A 275 -2.06 13.75 -13.64
CA LEU A 275 -3.03 14.84 -13.58
C LEU A 275 -2.55 16.11 -14.30
N SER A 276 -1.29 16.17 -14.73
CA SER A 276 -0.67 17.33 -15.40
C SER A 276 -1.45 17.85 -16.61
N GLN A 277 -2.11 16.98 -17.36
CA GLN A 277 -2.90 17.34 -18.55
C GLN A 277 -4.19 18.11 -18.20
N LEU A 278 -4.65 18.02 -16.96
CA LEU A 278 -5.86 18.68 -16.45
C LEU A 278 -5.54 20.02 -15.78
N ALA A 279 -4.28 20.30 -15.50
CA ALA A 279 -3.83 21.46 -14.75
C ALA A 279 -3.17 22.51 -15.64
N ARG A 280 -3.30 23.78 -15.25
CA ARG A 280 -2.46 24.86 -15.77
C ARG A 280 -1.01 24.63 -15.36
N GLU A 281 -0.81 24.31 -14.09
CA GLU A 281 0.48 24.05 -13.45
C GLU A 281 0.29 23.02 -12.34
N VAL A 282 1.27 22.12 -12.19
CA VAL A 282 1.38 21.21 -11.07
C VAL A 282 2.59 21.63 -10.23
N ILE A 283 2.43 21.71 -8.92
CA ILE A 283 3.49 22.03 -7.98
C ILE A 283 3.73 20.79 -7.11
N GLY A 284 4.89 20.16 -7.24
CA GLY A 284 5.27 19.00 -6.44
C GLY A 284 6.20 19.37 -5.28
N ILE A 285 5.98 18.78 -4.09
CA ILE A 285 6.97 18.80 -2.99
C ILE A 285 7.41 17.37 -2.66
N GLU A 286 8.71 17.13 -2.69
CA GLU A 286 9.34 15.88 -2.27
C GLU A 286 10.63 16.17 -1.49
N SER A 287 10.96 15.33 -0.51
CA SER A 287 12.13 15.50 0.36
C SER A 287 13.23 14.46 0.12
N ASN A 288 12.88 13.29 -0.44
CA ASN A 288 13.79 12.19 -0.68
C ASN A 288 14.57 12.42 -2.00
N PRO A 289 15.91 12.53 -1.95
CA PRO A 289 16.72 12.79 -3.15
C PRO A 289 16.60 11.73 -4.26
N GLY A 290 16.44 10.46 -3.88
CA GLY A 290 16.24 9.35 -4.84
C GLY A 290 14.94 9.52 -5.62
N ASN A 291 13.83 9.79 -4.92
CA ASN A 291 12.54 10.07 -5.54
C ASN A 291 12.58 11.33 -6.40
N ILE A 292 13.24 12.41 -5.96
CA ILE A 292 13.43 13.65 -6.74
C ILE A 292 14.15 13.36 -8.06
N SER A 293 15.19 12.54 -8.04
CA SER A 293 15.92 12.15 -9.26
C SER A 293 15.01 11.42 -10.25
N PHE A 294 14.22 10.46 -9.77
CA PHE A 294 13.24 9.75 -10.59
C PHE A 294 12.11 10.65 -11.09
N LEU A 295 11.59 11.54 -10.24
CA LEU A 295 10.60 12.54 -10.63
C LEU A 295 11.09 13.40 -11.80
N LYS A 296 12.30 13.97 -11.70
CA LYS A 296 12.90 14.76 -12.80
C LYS A 296 13.03 13.93 -14.09
N SER A 297 13.46 12.67 -13.97
CA SER A 297 13.54 11.73 -15.10
C SER A 297 12.16 11.46 -15.72
N ASN A 298 11.13 11.25 -14.89
CA ASN A 298 9.76 10.98 -15.31
C ASN A 298 9.09 12.18 -15.97
N LEU A 299 9.34 13.39 -15.48
CA LEU A 299 8.88 14.62 -16.12
C LEU A 299 9.45 14.76 -17.54
N LYS A 300 10.76 14.51 -17.70
CA LYS A 300 11.42 14.52 -19.02
C LYS A 300 10.87 13.42 -19.93
N LEU A 301 10.73 12.19 -19.42
CA LEU A 301 10.22 11.03 -20.15
C LEU A 301 8.83 11.28 -20.73
N ASN A 302 7.93 11.86 -19.92
CA ASN A 302 6.56 12.15 -20.31
C ASN A 302 6.37 13.52 -20.97
N LYS A 303 7.46 14.26 -21.24
CA LYS A 303 7.44 15.61 -21.83
C LYS A 303 6.55 16.60 -21.07
N ILE A 304 6.48 16.49 -19.74
CA ILE A 304 5.68 17.37 -18.89
C ILE A 304 6.45 18.68 -18.67
N LYS A 305 5.85 19.80 -19.11
CA LYS A 305 6.46 21.14 -19.03
C LYS A 305 5.84 22.03 -17.96
N ASN A 306 4.63 21.71 -17.51
CA ASN A 306 3.85 22.48 -16.55
C ASN A 306 3.98 21.92 -15.12
N PHE A 307 5.16 21.43 -14.74
CA PHE A 307 5.41 20.88 -13.41
C PHE A 307 6.56 21.63 -12.74
N LYS A 308 6.30 22.21 -11.57
CA LYS A 308 7.27 22.90 -10.74
C LYS A 308 7.59 22.07 -9.51
N LEU A 309 8.85 21.67 -9.35
CA LEU A 309 9.32 20.87 -8.22
C LEU A 309 9.97 21.76 -7.16
N TYR A 310 9.61 21.52 -5.91
CA TYR A 310 10.31 22.02 -4.73
C TYR A 310 10.87 20.86 -3.91
N GLU A 311 12.14 20.98 -3.51
CA GLU A 311 12.86 19.94 -2.79
C GLU A 311 12.92 20.29 -1.30
N GLY A 312 12.35 19.43 -0.46
CA GLY A 312 12.39 19.58 0.99
C GLY A 312 11.14 19.05 1.70
N PRO A 313 11.10 19.14 3.05
CA PRO A 313 9.95 18.72 3.83
C PRO A 313 8.70 19.53 3.51
N CYS A 314 7.56 18.85 3.32
CA CYS A 314 6.29 19.48 2.99
C CYS A 314 5.89 20.56 4.01
N GLU A 315 6.12 20.29 5.29
CA GLU A 315 5.77 21.17 6.40
C GLU A 315 6.54 22.50 6.37
N LYS A 316 7.74 22.52 5.77
CA LYS A 316 8.59 23.71 5.64
C LYS A 316 8.35 24.44 4.33
N ILE A 317 8.19 23.72 3.23
CA ILE A 317 8.10 24.29 1.88
C ILE A 317 6.69 24.77 1.57
N PHE A 318 5.66 24.01 1.95
CA PHE A 318 4.26 24.33 1.62
C PHE A 318 3.84 25.75 2.04
N PRO A 319 4.15 26.22 3.26
CA PRO A 319 3.77 27.58 3.68
C PRO A 319 4.43 28.68 2.84
N LEU A 320 5.66 28.45 2.36
CA LEU A 320 6.44 29.41 1.59
C LEU A 320 5.96 29.55 0.14
N MET A 321 5.36 28.50 -0.41
CA MET A 321 4.83 28.49 -1.78
C MET A 321 3.31 28.69 -1.84
N LEU A 322 2.65 28.82 -0.69
CA LEU A 322 1.20 28.95 -0.63
C LEU A 322 0.77 30.26 -1.28
N THR A 323 0.01 30.16 -2.37
CA THR A 323 -0.55 31.33 -3.07
C THR A 323 -2.05 31.16 -3.24
N ASN A 324 -2.75 32.27 -3.43
CA ASN A 324 -4.19 32.26 -3.72
C ASN A 324 -4.56 31.63 -5.07
N SER A 325 -3.56 31.24 -5.86
CA SER A 325 -3.76 30.60 -7.15
C SER A 325 -3.83 29.08 -7.08
N ILE A 326 -3.38 28.45 -5.99
CA ILE A 326 -3.50 27.00 -5.78
C ILE A 326 -4.97 26.68 -5.47
N THR A 327 -5.59 25.85 -6.31
CA THR A 327 -7.02 25.53 -6.24
C THR A 327 -7.30 24.14 -5.71
N THR A 328 -6.40 23.19 -5.98
CA THR A 328 -6.53 21.78 -5.59
C THR A 328 -5.25 21.29 -4.91
N LEU A 329 -5.42 20.52 -3.83
CA LEU A 329 -4.33 19.89 -3.08
C LEU A 329 -4.45 18.36 -3.15
N ILE A 330 -3.36 17.67 -3.45
CA ILE A 330 -3.24 16.21 -3.38
C ILE A 330 -2.33 15.87 -2.22
N LEU A 331 -2.76 14.91 -1.40
CA LEU A 331 -2.04 14.44 -0.22
C LEU A 331 -1.97 12.91 -0.25
N ASP A 332 -0.76 12.37 -0.21
CA ASP A 332 -0.47 10.94 0.06
C ASP A 332 0.63 10.83 1.14
N PRO A 333 0.32 11.20 2.40
CA PRO A 333 1.32 11.26 3.46
C PRO A 333 1.70 9.87 3.97
N PRO A 334 2.83 9.75 4.70
CA PRO A 334 3.18 8.51 5.39
C PRO A 334 2.11 8.10 6.42
N ARG A 335 2.17 6.86 6.91
CA ARG A 335 1.20 6.26 7.87
C ARG A 335 0.86 7.10 9.11
N LYS A 336 1.75 8.02 9.53
CA LYS A 336 1.53 8.96 10.64
C LYS A 336 0.51 10.07 10.33
N GLY A 337 0.08 10.22 9.08
CA GLY A 337 -0.78 11.29 8.59
C GLY A 337 -0.05 12.62 8.41
N LEU A 338 -0.82 13.70 8.34
CA LEU A 338 -0.31 15.06 8.20
C LEU A 338 0.25 15.59 9.52
N ASP A 339 1.21 16.50 9.41
CA ASP A 339 1.65 17.32 10.54
C ASP A 339 0.58 18.37 10.90
N ASN A 340 0.46 18.70 12.19
CA ASN A 340 -0.52 19.67 12.68
C ASN A 340 -0.32 21.05 12.04
N MET A 341 0.92 21.49 11.86
CA MET A 341 1.24 22.78 11.24
C MET A 341 0.82 22.79 9.77
N LEU A 342 1.01 21.68 9.06
CA LEU A 342 0.54 21.55 7.68
C LEU A 342 -0.99 21.66 7.61
N CYS A 343 -1.73 21.00 8.50
CA CYS A 343 -3.19 21.15 8.61
C CYS A 343 -3.61 22.62 8.84
N GLN A 344 -2.92 23.35 9.72
CA GLN A 344 -3.22 24.78 9.95
C GLN A 344 -2.98 25.63 8.71
N ASN A 345 -1.88 25.41 7.99
CA ASN A 345 -1.60 26.12 6.73
C ASN A 345 -2.67 25.84 5.67
N ILE A 346 -3.16 24.59 5.59
CA ILE A 346 -4.26 24.22 4.68
C ILE A 346 -5.56 24.95 5.05
N LEU A 347 -5.88 25.06 6.34
CA LEU A 347 -7.08 25.78 6.82
C LEU A 347 -7.06 27.27 6.49
N LEU A 348 -5.89 27.90 6.56
CA LEU A 348 -5.69 29.33 6.25
C LEU A 348 -5.62 29.61 4.73
N SER A 349 -5.40 28.59 3.91
CA SER A 349 -5.32 28.72 2.46
C SER A 349 -6.67 28.99 1.80
N SER A 350 -6.65 29.47 0.55
CA SER A 350 -7.83 29.60 -0.31
C SER A 350 -8.12 28.37 -1.18
N ILE A 351 -7.43 27.25 -0.91
CA ILE A 351 -7.58 25.97 -1.63
C ILE A 351 -9.03 25.51 -1.56
N LYS A 352 -9.62 25.18 -2.70
CA LYS A 352 -11.04 24.83 -2.79
C LYS A 352 -11.30 23.33 -2.65
N LYS A 353 -10.30 22.52 -2.99
CA LYS A 353 -10.42 21.06 -3.05
C LYS A 353 -9.20 20.36 -2.47
N ILE A 354 -9.43 19.29 -1.73
CA ILE A 354 -8.38 18.41 -1.23
C ILE A 354 -8.72 16.98 -1.65
N ILE A 355 -7.72 16.29 -2.19
CA ILE A 355 -7.76 14.88 -2.57
C ILE A 355 -6.74 14.18 -1.66
N TYR A 356 -7.22 13.51 -0.61
CA TYR A 356 -6.37 12.91 0.41
C TYR A 356 -6.46 11.38 0.32
N LEU A 357 -5.41 10.75 -0.21
CA LEU A 357 -5.20 9.31 -0.19
C LEU A 357 -4.45 8.89 1.08
N SER A 358 -4.93 7.87 1.78
CA SER A 358 -4.31 7.36 3.01
C SER A 358 -4.44 5.85 3.14
N CYS A 359 -3.32 5.21 3.46
CA CYS A 359 -3.24 3.80 3.83
C CYS A 359 -3.61 3.53 5.31
N ASN A 360 -3.99 4.57 6.07
CA ASN A 360 -4.38 4.47 7.47
C ASN A 360 -5.64 5.31 7.76
N PRO A 361 -6.84 4.70 7.79
CA PRO A 361 -8.09 5.42 8.01
C PRO A 361 -8.19 6.09 9.39
N VAL A 362 -7.45 5.61 10.41
CA VAL A 362 -7.49 6.20 11.75
C VAL A 362 -6.77 7.55 11.78
N THR A 363 -5.57 7.65 11.19
CA THR A 363 -4.86 8.93 11.10
C THR A 363 -5.53 9.87 10.12
N LEU A 364 -6.13 9.36 9.03
CA LEU A 364 -7.01 10.14 8.16
C LEU A 364 -8.15 10.76 8.96
N SER A 365 -8.88 9.99 9.77
CA SER A 365 -10.00 10.50 10.59
C SER A 365 -9.55 11.61 11.54
N ARG A 366 -8.38 11.46 12.18
CA ARG A 366 -7.77 12.52 13.00
C ARG A 366 -7.54 13.80 12.20
N ASP A 367 -6.94 13.69 11.02
CA ASP A 367 -6.60 14.85 10.19
C ASP A 367 -7.86 15.53 9.64
N LEU A 368 -8.85 14.75 9.19
CA LEU A 368 -10.12 15.25 8.70
C LEU A 368 -10.91 16.01 9.78
N LYS A 369 -10.85 15.58 11.06
CA LYS A 369 -11.44 16.33 12.17
C LYS A 369 -10.85 17.73 12.34
N ILE A 370 -9.56 17.92 12.02
CA ILE A 370 -8.92 19.24 12.05
C ILE A 370 -9.40 20.06 10.84
N LEU A 371 -9.46 19.43 9.67
CA LEU A 371 -9.84 20.08 8.41
C LEU A 371 -11.34 20.43 8.32
N ASP A 372 -12.21 19.76 9.09
CA ASP A 372 -13.67 19.97 9.12
C ASP A 372 -14.09 21.42 9.45
N ARG A 373 -13.17 22.21 10.03
CA ARG A 373 -13.33 23.66 10.27
C ARG A 373 -13.55 24.48 8.99
N SER A 374 -13.02 24.03 7.86
CA SER A 374 -13.09 24.74 6.57
C SER A 374 -13.49 23.84 5.40
N TYR A 375 -13.48 22.52 5.58
CA TYR A 375 -13.69 21.56 4.50
C TYR A 375 -14.77 20.55 4.88
N THR A 376 -15.54 20.11 3.89
CA THR A 376 -16.54 19.05 4.05
C THR A 376 -16.16 17.85 3.20
N ILE A 377 -16.33 16.64 3.74
CA ILE A 377 -16.13 15.41 2.96
C ILE A 377 -17.27 15.31 1.95
N LYS A 378 -16.93 15.32 0.66
CA LYS A 378 -17.90 15.10 -0.43
C LYS A 378 -18.07 13.62 -0.74
N THR A 379 -16.96 12.92 -0.84
CA THR A 379 -16.95 11.49 -1.13
C THR A 379 -15.79 10.84 -0.40
N LEU A 380 -16.05 9.67 0.17
CA LEU A 380 -15.03 8.79 0.70
C LEU A 380 -14.99 7.51 -0.15
N PHE A 381 -13.83 7.13 -0.64
CA PHE A 381 -13.64 5.86 -1.34
C PHE A 381 -12.83 4.90 -0.49
N LEU A 382 -13.21 3.63 -0.52
CA LEU A 382 -12.39 2.52 -0.06
C LEU A 382 -11.86 1.79 -1.28
N PHE A 383 -10.55 1.78 -1.47
CA PHE A 383 -9.89 1.02 -2.54
C PHE A 383 -9.22 -0.21 -1.96
N ASP A 384 -9.52 -1.39 -2.50
CA ASP A 384 -8.82 -2.60 -2.10
C ASP A 384 -7.52 -2.80 -2.89
N PHE A 385 -6.48 -2.04 -2.51
CA PHE A 385 -5.12 -2.22 -3.03
C PHE A 385 -4.48 -3.53 -2.57
N PHE A 386 -4.93 -4.08 -1.42
CA PHE A 386 -4.30 -5.20 -0.74
C PHE A 386 -5.31 -6.33 -0.42
N PRO A 387 -5.88 -7.01 -1.44
CA PRO A 387 -6.64 -8.23 -1.25
C PRO A 387 -5.91 -9.24 -0.37
N HIS A 388 -6.67 -10.00 0.42
CA HIS A 388 -6.18 -10.96 1.41
C HIS A 388 -5.43 -10.36 2.60
N THR A 389 -5.47 -9.03 2.79
CA THR A 389 -4.89 -8.36 3.97
C THR A 389 -5.94 -7.48 4.65
N PRO A 390 -5.74 -7.09 5.91
CA PRO A 390 -6.61 -6.13 6.58
C PRO A 390 -6.36 -4.67 6.18
N HIS A 391 -5.41 -4.38 5.27
CA HIS A 391 -5.13 -3.02 4.87
C HIS A 391 -6.32 -2.39 4.14
N ILE A 392 -6.56 -1.11 4.46
CA ILE A 392 -7.61 -0.27 3.89
C ILE A 392 -6.93 0.96 3.30
N GLU A 393 -7.06 1.15 1.99
CA GLU A 393 -6.67 2.38 1.33
C GLU A 393 -7.91 3.27 1.17
N THR A 394 -7.82 4.50 1.64
CA THR A 394 -8.97 5.43 1.69
C THR A 394 -8.65 6.71 0.94
N LEU A 395 -9.52 7.12 0.02
CA LEU A 395 -9.43 8.42 -0.64
C LEU A 395 -10.57 9.32 -0.18
N ALA A 396 -10.24 10.43 0.46
CA ALA A 396 -11.19 11.47 0.83
C ALA A 396 -11.14 12.63 -0.17
N ILE A 397 -12.27 12.94 -0.79
CA ILE A 397 -12.46 14.16 -1.59
C ILE A 397 -13.14 15.19 -0.70
N LEU A 398 -12.43 16.28 -0.40
CA LEU A 398 -12.91 17.37 0.41
C LEU A 398 -13.14 18.62 -0.44
N GLU A 399 -14.20 19.36 -0.12
CA GLU A 399 -14.44 20.67 -0.70
C GLU A 399 -14.53 21.73 0.39
N LYS A 400 -13.95 22.90 0.10
CA LYS A 400 -14.02 24.04 0.99
C LYS A 400 -15.47 24.51 1.11
N GLY A 401 -15.96 24.61 2.34
CA GLY A 401 -17.34 24.98 2.66
C GLY A 401 -17.41 25.83 3.92
N ARG A 402 -18.61 26.31 4.26
CA ARG A 402 -18.85 26.86 5.61
C ARG A 402 -18.73 25.69 6.57
N GLY A 403 -17.67 25.66 7.40
CA GLY A 403 -17.48 24.61 8.39
C GLY A 403 -18.71 24.47 9.29
N ARG A 404 -18.96 23.25 9.78
CA ARG A 404 -19.96 23.03 10.82
C ARG A 404 -19.37 23.55 12.13
N PHE A 405 -19.74 24.77 12.52
CA PHE A 405 -19.60 25.23 13.90
C PHE A 405 -20.93 25.05 14.61
#